data_AF-A0A954R2G9-F1
#
_entry.id   AF-A0A954R2G9-F1
#
_cell.length_a   1.000
_cell.length_b   1.000
_cell.length_c   1.000
_cell.angle_alpha   90.00
_cell.angle_beta   90.00
_cell.angle_gamma   90.00
#
_symmetry.space_group_name_H-M   'P 1'
#
loop_
_entity.id
_entity.type
_entity.pdbx_description
1 polymer ?
#
loop_
_entity_poly.entity_id
_entity_poly.type
_entity_poly.pdbx_seq_one_letter_code
_entity_poly.pdbx_strand_id
1 'polypeptide(L)'
;WGNSQLQVGDEVLLSGLEHHSNIVPWQMACQARGAHLRVLPVNPRGDLDLSQLDQLLTSKTRMVAMQHVSNALGTIHDIAPIIARARQVGALVLVDGAQWVSHYATDVVALDCDFYTFSGHKLYAPTGIGVLYGKRALLEAMPPYQGGGDMIDTVSFERTTYAPLPNRFEAGTPDIAGAIGLGAAIDYIQEIGLERIAAYEHELLEYATQRIEQVPGLRIVGTAEHKAAVISFVIDSPPIAALDIATRLSNAGIAVRTGHHCCMPLMSALEVPGTCRASMAMYNTRADIDRLVDALQEIVAAQSARSTDASATASDEPTSIVFAAASRPTIAEAAEELIEEFLLFDDKNSKTELLMELGEALPDTFAPLKALTTAVPGCMSEVYLIGRPVPDAPTKFEFVADSNAQIVRGLIALLQALFSGQLASDVLSFDIEGLFRKIGLDQFVSSQRRSGLDGMIRRIRTLAQAIEDRQQEN
;
A
#
# COMPACT_ATOMS: atom_id res chain seq x y z
N TRP A 1 -10.75 8.37 -23.42
CA TRP A 1 -9.73 8.55 -24.47
C TRP A 1 -9.10 7.22 -24.91
N GLY A 2 -8.39 6.50 -24.02
CA GLY A 2 -7.62 5.29 -24.41
C GLY A 2 -8.42 4.25 -25.22
N ASN A 3 -9.59 3.85 -24.73
CA ASN A 3 -10.46 2.87 -25.39
C ASN A 3 -10.97 3.29 -26.77
N SER A 4 -11.02 4.59 -27.08
CA SER A 4 -11.56 5.09 -28.36
C SER A 4 -10.48 5.54 -29.34
N GLN A 5 -9.24 5.73 -28.88
CA GLN A 5 -8.17 6.35 -29.68
C GLN A 5 -6.97 5.44 -29.92
N LEU A 6 -6.62 4.57 -28.96
CA LEU A 6 -5.50 3.65 -29.15
C LEU A 6 -5.81 2.61 -30.23
N GLN A 7 -4.77 2.24 -30.97
CA GLN A 7 -4.76 1.23 -32.02
C GLN A 7 -3.72 0.14 -31.72
N VAL A 8 -3.78 -0.95 -32.48
CA VAL A 8 -2.82 -2.06 -32.36
C VAL A 8 -1.40 -1.56 -32.59
N GLY A 9 -0.50 -1.86 -31.66
CA GLY A 9 0.91 -1.48 -31.72
C GLY A 9 1.22 -0.05 -31.28
N ASP A 10 0.23 0.77 -30.91
CA ASP A 10 0.47 2.05 -30.23
C ASP A 10 1.12 1.82 -28.85
N GLU A 11 1.76 2.85 -28.32
CA GLU A 11 2.45 2.82 -27.02
C GLU A 11 1.90 3.88 -26.06
N VAL A 12 1.76 3.49 -24.79
CA VAL A 12 1.52 4.38 -23.65
C VAL A 12 2.74 4.33 -22.75
N LEU A 13 3.39 5.48 -22.56
CA LEU A 13 4.55 5.62 -21.67
C LEU A 13 4.08 6.05 -20.27
N LEU A 14 4.45 5.26 -19.26
CA LEU A 14 4.22 5.58 -17.85
C LEU A 14 5.55 5.92 -17.16
N SER A 15 5.49 6.73 -16.11
CA SER A 15 6.62 6.85 -15.19
C SER A 15 6.78 5.57 -14.35
N GLY A 16 7.99 5.27 -13.87
CA GLY A 16 8.23 4.13 -12.98
C GLY A 16 7.76 4.36 -11.54
N LEU A 17 7.32 5.58 -11.19
CA LEU A 17 6.87 5.93 -9.84
C LEU A 17 5.35 5.79 -9.66
N GLU A 18 4.60 5.50 -10.73
CA GLU A 18 3.15 5.74 -10.77
C GLU A 18 2.35 5.06 -9.65
N HIS A 19 1.32 5.78 -9.19
CA HIS A 19 0.27 5.20 -8.38
C HIS A 19 -0.57 4.23 -9.23
N HIS A 20 -1.11 3.18 -8.61
CA HIS A 20 -1.93 2.16 -9.28
C HIS A 20 -3.07 2.74 -10.13
N SER A 21 -3.69 3.83 -9.68
CA SER A 21 -4.74 4.54 -10.42
C SER A 21 -4.28 5.15 -11.76
N ASN A 22 -2.99 5.39 -11.94
CA ASN A 22 -2.39 5.81 -13.22
C ASN A 22 -1.58 4.69 -13.91
N ILE A 23 -1.80 3.42 -13.51
CA ILE A 23 -1.24 2.23 -14.16
C ILE A 23 -2.37 1.34 -14.70
N VAL A 24 -3.27 0.92 -13.81
CA VAL A 24 -4.28 -0.10 -14.09
C VAL A 24 -5.21 0.31 -15.24
N PRO A 25 -5.73 1.56 -15.32
CA PRO A 25 -6.56 1.96 -16.46
C PRO A 25 -5.83 1.84 -17.81
N TRP A 26 -4.53 2.12 -17.84
CA TRP A 26 -3.73 2.00 -19.05
C TRP A 26 -3.42 0.55 -19.41
N GLN A 27 -3.20 -0.33 -18.43
CA GLN A 27 -3.10 -1.78 -18.66
C GLN A 27 -4.38 -2.31 -19.32
N MET A 28 -5.55 -1.97 -18.77
CA MET A 28 -6.84 -2.37 -19.31
C MET A 28 -7.05 -1.82 -20.73
N ALA A 29 -6.75 -0.54 -20.97
CA ALA A 29 -6.89 0.07 -22.29
C ALA A 29 -5.93 -0.55 -23.32
N CYS A 30 -4.67 -0.79 -22.95
CA CYS A 30 -3.69 -1.43 -23.83
C CYS A 30 -4.11 -2.85 -24.18
N GLN A 31 -4.55 -3.64 -23.19
CA GLN A 31 -5.07 -5.00 -23.42
C GLN A 31 -6.27 -5.00 -24.37
N ALA A 32 -7.23 -4.08 -24.18
CA ALA A 32 -8.44 -4.00 -25.00
C ALA A 32 -8.16 -3.53 -26.44
N ARG A 33 -7.08 -2.77 -26.67
CA ARG A 33 -6.80 -2.12 -27.97
C ARG A 33 -5.59 -2.71 -28.70
N GLY A 34 -4.90 -3.69 -28.10
CA GLY A 34 -3.66 -4.25 -28.64
C GLY A 34 -2.49 -3.26 -28.64
N ALA A 35 -2.52 -2.28 -27.73
CA ALA A 35 -1.42 -1.33 -27.52
C ALA A 35 -0.46 -1.88 -26.43
N HIS A 36 0.67 -1.21 -26.25
CA HIS A 36 1.73 -1.64 -25.34
C HIS A 36 2.04 -0.58 -24.29
N LEU A 37 2.35 -1.03 -23.06
CA LEU A 37 2.90 -0.15 -22.04
C LEU A 37 4.42 -0.11 -22.16
N ARG A 38 4.97 1.09 -22.02
CA ARG A 38 6.39 1.38 -21.85
C ARG A 38 6.55 2.09 -20.50
N VAL A 39 7.68 1.89 -19.83
CA VAL A 39 7.93 2.48 -18.50
C VAL A 39 9.24 3.26 -18.54
N LEU A 40 9.20 4.52 -18.13
CA LEU A 40 10.37 5.35 -17.86
C LEU A 40 10.90 4.99 -16.46
N PRO A 41 12.08 4.34 -16.36
CA PRO A 41 12.54 3.79 -15.09
C PRO A 41 12.91 4.86 -14.08
N VAL A 42 13.02 4.42 -12.83
CA VAL A 42 13.41 5.23 -11.68
C VAL A 42 14.84 4.88 -11.31
N ASN A 43 15.66 5.87 -10.99
CA ASN A 43 17.00 5.64 -10.48
C ASN A 43 16.98 5.35 -8.97
N PRO A 44 18.10 4.90 -8.35
CA PRO A 44 18.14 4.58 -6.93
C PRO A 44 17.84 5.76 -5.98
N ARG A 45 17.95 7.02 -6.43
CA ARG A 45 17.56 8.19 -5.65
C ARG A 45 16.05 8.44 -5.66
N GLY A 46 15.29 7.74 -6.50
CA GLY A 46 13.87 8.00 -6.67
C GLY A 46 13.55 9.11 -7.67
N ASP A 47 14.49 9.48 -8.56
CA ASP A 47 14.20 10.34 -9.71
C ASP A 47 13.89 9.50 -10.96
N LEU A 48 13.19 10.09 -11.93
CA LEU A 48 13.06 9.50 -13.26
C LEU A 48 14.41 9.52 -13.98
N ASP A 49 14.78 8.41 -14.61
CA ASP A 49 15.98 8.34 -15.46
C ASP A 49 15.70 8.94 -16.84
N LEU A 50 15.75 10.27 -16.92
CA LEU A 50 15.47 11.03 -18.14
C LEU A 50 16.44 10.72 -19.29
N SER A 51 17.59 10.09 -19.02
CA SER A 51 18.52 9.67 -20.08
C SER A 51 17.91 8.64 -21.03
N GLN A 52 16.89 7.91 -20.58
CA GLN A 52 16.18 6.90 -21.38
C GLN A 52 14.95 7.47 -22.11
N LEU A 53 14.54 8.71 -21.80
CA LEU A 53 13.29 9.29 -22.31
C LEU A 53 13.24 9.29 -23.84
N ASP A 54 14.34 9.70 -24.48
CA ASP A 54 14.45 9.81 -25.95
C ASP A 54 14.36 8.47 -26.67
N GLN A 55 14.80 7.39 -26.02
CA GLN A 55 14.70 6.04 -26.56
C GLN A 55 13.29 5.46 -26.37
N LEU A 56 12.61 5.85 -25.29
CA LEU A 56 11.28 5.35 -24.95
C LEU A 56 10.16 6.08 -25.71
N LEU A 57 10.38 7.34 -26.07
CA LEU A 57 9.47 8.12 -26.90
C LEU A 57 9.70 7.81 -28.37
N THR A 58 8.72 7.14 -28.99
CA THR A 58 8.77 6.74 -30.39
C THR A 58 7.61 7.35 -31.17
N SER A 59 7.61 7.20 -32.50
CA SER A 59 6.47 7.57 -33.33
C SER A 59 5.19 6.76 -33.05
N LYS A 60 5.28 5.69 -32.25
CA LYS A 60 4.15 4.88 -31.79
C LYS A 60 3.60 5.37 -30.45
N THR A 61 4.31 6.23 -29.73
CA THR A 61 3.82 6.77 -28.47
C THR A 61 2.63 7.69 -28.72
N ARG A 62 1.51 7.40 -28.06
CA ARG A 62 0.27 8.19 -28.17
C ARG A 62 -0.10 8.91 -26.88
N MET A 63 0.37 8.39 -25.75
CA MET A 63 0.11 8.96 -24.43
C MET A 63 1.37 8.82 -23.58
N VAL A 64 1.71 9.89 -22.87
CA VAL A 64 2.60 9.90 -21.72
C VAL A 64 1.75 10.20 -20.50
N ALA A 65 1.70 9.28 -19.53
CA ALA A 65 0.98 9.50 -18.30
C ALA A 65 1.93 9.44 -17.10
N MET A 66 1.92 10.48 -16.29
CA MET A 66 2.83 10.59 -15.16
C MET A 66 2.23 11.41 -14.02
N GLN A 67 2.57 11.07 -12.79
CA GLN A 67 2.29 11.95 -11.67
C GLN A 67 3.18 13.19 -11.67
N HIS A 68 2.70 14.26 -11.07
CA HIS A 68 3.48 15.48 -10.85
C HIS A 68 4.37 15.37 -9.61
N VAL A 69 3.85 14.73 -8.55
CA VAL A 69 4.56 14.45 -7.30
C VAL A 69 4.35 13.00 -6.91
N SER A 70 5.44 12.30 -6.60
CA SER A 70 5.39 10.94 -6.08
C SER A 70 4.66 10.88 -4.74
N ASN A 71 3.55 10.13 -4.66
CA ASN A 71 2.92 9.87 -3.38
C ASN A 71 3.79 9.01 -2.45
N ALA A 72 4.63 8.14 -3.00
CA ALA A 72 5.48 7.24 -2.23
C ALA A 72 6.75 7.94 -1.75
N LEU A 73 7.45 8.64 -2.65
CA LEU A 73 8.77 9.19 -2.37
C LEU A 73 8.77 10.70 -2.12
N GLY A 74 7.72 11.41 -2.53
CA GLY A 74 7.69 12.88 -2.51
C GLY A 74 8.41 13.54 -3.69
N THR A 75 9.11 12.79 -4.55
CA THR A 75 9.81 13.33 -5.74
C THR A 75 8.91 14.24 -6.56
N ILE A 76 9.34 15.48 -6.78
CA ILE A 76 8.69 16.44 -7.66
C ILE A 76 9.31 16.31 -9.04
N HIS A 77 8.50 16.02 -10.05
CA HIS A 77 8.99 15.84 -11.41
C HIS A 77 9.00 17.18 -12.16
N ASP A 78 10.12 17.49 -12.81
CA ASP A 78 10.14 18.54 -13.83
C ASP A 78 9.45 18.03 -15.09
N ILE A 79 8.13 18.24 -15.14
CA ILE A 79 7.26 17.69 -16.18
C ILE A 79 7.25 18.51 -17.48
N ALA A 80 7.68 19.78 -17.44
CA ALA A 80 7.65 20.65 -18.62
C ALA A 80 8.56 20.14 -19.76
N PRO A 81 9.83 19.73 -19.54
CA PRO A 81 10.67 19.12 -20.57
C PRO A 81 10.09 17.82 -21.12
N ILE A 82 9.43 17.02 -20.28
CA ILE A 82 8.82 15.75 -20.68
C ILE A 82 7.62 16.01 -21.60
N ILE A 83 6.78 17.00 -21.26
CA ILE A 83 5.66 17.44 -22.12
C ILE A 83 6.19 17.91 -23.47
N ALA A 84 7.21 18.78 -23.47
CA ALA A 84 7.82 19.27 -24.70
C ALA A 84 8.32 18.13 -25.58
N ARG A 85 8.96 17.11 -24.98
CA ARG A 85 9.46 15.95 -25.72
C ARG A 85 8.35 15.02 -26.22
N ALA A 86 7.32 14.77 -25.42
CA ALA A 86 6.14 14.01 -25.82
C ALA A 86 5.46 14.64 -27.04
N ARG A 87 5.33 15.97 -27.05
CA ARG A 87 4.74 16.69 -28.18
C ARG A 87 5.55 16.53 -29.48
N GLN A 88 6.88 16.44 -29.42
CA GLN A 88 7.71 16.26 -30.61
C GLN A 88 7.42 14.94 -31.35
N VAL A 89 6.94 13.91 -30.65
CA VAL A 89 6.51 12.63 -31.25
C VAL A 89 4.99 12.55 -31.48
N GLY A 90 4.26 13.63 -31.19
CA GLY A 90 2.81 13.72 -31.34
C GLY A 90 2.02 13.01 -30.23
N ALA A 91 2.66 12.67 -29.11
CA ALA A 91 1.98 12.06 -27.97
C ALA A 91 1.23 13.12 -27.15
N LEU A 92 0.10 12.73 -26.56
CA LEU A 92 -0.61 13.52 -25.56
C LEU A 92 -0.02 13.27 -24.17
N VAL A 93 -0.28 14.19 -23.22
CA VAL A 93 0.18 14.06 -21.84
C VAL A 93 -0.95 14.12 -20.82
N LEU A 94 -1.05 13.10 -19.97
CA LEU A 94 -1.88 13.09 -18.77
C LEU A 94 -1.01 13.28 -17.52
N VAL A 95 -1.35 14.26 -16.70
CA VAL A 95 -0.66 14.53 -15.44
C VAL A 95 -1.54 14.16 -14.25
N ASP A 96 -1.07 13.27 -13.39
CA ASP A 96 -1.68 13.01 -12.08
C ASP A 96 -1.17 14.03 -11.06
N GLY A 97 -2.01 15.01 -10.75
CA GLY A 97 -1.75 16.07 -9.79
C GLY A 97 -2.25 15.81 -8.38
N ALA A 98 -2.66 14.58 -8.05
CA ALA A 98 -3.31 14.29 -6.77
C ALA A 98 -2.46 14.66 -5.54
N GLN A 99 -1.13 14.67 -5.66
CA GLN A 99 -0.19 15.08 -4.59
C GLN A 99 0.44 16.45 -4.84
N TRP A 100 0.01 17.19 -5.86
CA TRP A 100 0.53 18.52 -6.17
C TRP A 100 -0.42 19.62 -5.69
N VAL A 101 -1.72 19.45 -5.96
CA VAL A 101 -2.72 20.52 -5.83
C VAL A 101 -2.90 21.11 -4.42
N SER A 102 -2.56 20.36 -3.38
CA SER A 102 -2.60 20.81 -1.97
C SER A 102 -1.35 21.52 -1.50
N HIS A 103 -0.26 21.43 -2.27
CA HIS A 103 1.07 21.84 -1.86
C HIS A 103 1.63 22.97 -2.75
N TYR A 104 1.24 23.01 -4.03
CA TYR A 104 1.81 23.92 -5.02
C TYR A 104 0.76 24.52 -5.97
N ALA A 105 1.07 25.70 -6.50
CA ALA A 105 0.25 26.36 -7.52
C ALA A 105 0.16 25.51 -8.80
N THR A 106 -1.04 25.44 -9.39
CA THR A 106 -1.28 24.67 -10.62
C THR A 106 -1.73 25.59 -11.73
N ASP A 107 -0.94 25.66 -12.81
CA ASP A 107 -1.34 26.33 -14.05
C ASP A 107 -1.29 25.34 -15.22
N VAL A 108 -2.44 24.75 -15.52
CA VAL A 108 -2.59 23.76 -16.59
C VAL A 108 -2.44 24.36 -17.99
N VAL A 109 -2.58 25.69 -18.13
CA VAL A 109 -2.41 26.39 -19.41
C VAL A 109 -0.93 26.60 -19.66
N ALA A 110 -0.18 27.12 -18.68
CA ALA A 110 1.26 27.30 -18.78
C ALA A 110 2.00 25.97 -18.90
N LEU A 111 1.54 24.95 -18.17
CA LEU A 111 2.08 23.59 -18.25
C LEU A 111 1.85 22.93 -19.61
N ASP A 112 0.77 23.35 -20.30
CA ASP A 112 0.36 22.80 -21.58
C ASP A 112 0.17 21.27 -21.57
N CYS A 113 -0.31 20.69 -20.46
CA CYS A 113 -0.72 19.28 -20.43
C CYS A 113 -2.07 19.08 -21.13
N ASP A 114 -2.33 17.87 -21.64
CA ASP A 114 -3.57 17.57 -22.35
C ASP A 114 -4.70 17.14 -21.41
N PHE A 115 -4.34 16.44 -20.33
CA PHE A 115 -5.20 16.09 -19.21
C PHE A 115 -4.49 16.32 -17.87
N TYR A 116 -5.25 16.72 -16.84
CA TYR A 116 -4.75 16.86 -15.47
C TYR A 116 -5.81 16.37 -14.50
N THR A 117 -5.45 15.53 -13.54
CA THR A 117 -6.41 14.95 -12.58
C THR A 117 -5.99 15.18 -11.14
N PHE A 118 -6.95 15.39 -10.25
CA PHE A 118 -6.69 15.35 -8.80
C PHE A 118 -7.93 14.87 -8.01
N SER A 119 -7.71 14.49 -6.75
CA SER A 119 -8.77 14.06 -5.83
C SER A 119 -9.00 15.09 -4.72
N GLY A 120 -10.26 15.44 -4.45
CA GLY A 120 -10.61 16.47 -3.47
C GLY A 120 -10.18 16.14 -2.04
N HIS A 121 -10.23 14.88 -1.63
CA HIS A 121 -9.85 14.46 -0.26
C HIS A 121 -8.36 14.62 0.08
N LYS A 122 -7.51 14.96 -0.90
CA LYS A 122 -6.12 15.37 -0.68
C LYS A 122 -5.95 16.89 -0.62
N LEU A 123 -6.97 17.63 -1.04
CA LEU A 123 -7.10 19.09 -1.03
C LEU A 123 -8.02 19.56 0.11
N TYR A 124 -8.03 18.85 1.25
CA TYR A 124 -8.91 19.12 2.40
C TYR A 124 -10.43 19.11 2.11
N ALA A 125 -10.87 18.63 0.94
CA ALA A 125 -12.28 18.50 0.60
C ALA A 125 -12.87 17.14 1.07
N PRO A 126 -14.20 16.96 1.01
CA PRO A 126 -14.82 15.66 1.31
C PRO A 126 -14.34 14.52 0.40
N THR A 127 -14.48 13.28 0.89
CA THR A 127 -14.34 12.08 0.04
C THR A 127 -15.47 12.00 -0.98
N GLY A 128 -15.24 11.40 -2.14
CA GLY A 128 -16.26 11.20 -3.18
C GLY A 128 -16.17 12.15 -4.37
N ILE A 129 -15.40 13.24 -4.24
CA ILE A 129 -15.22 14.25 -5.28
C ILE A 129 -13.78 14.31 -5.82
N GLY A 130 -13.64 14.59 -7.11
CA GLY A 130 -12.37 14.76 -7.81
C GLY A 130 -12.58 15.53 -9.12
N VAL A 131 -11.48 15.87 -9.79
CA VAL A 131 -11.50 16.71 -10.99
C VAL A 131 -10.66 16.08 -12.08
N LEU A 132 -11.19 16.10 -13.30
CA LEU A 132 -10.45 15.92 -14.55
C LEU A 132 -10.51 17.23 -15.33
N TYR A 133 -9.36 17.87 -15.49
CA TYR A 133 -9.14 18.85 -16.55
C TYR A 133 -8.76 18.11 -17.83
N GLY A 134 -9.28 18.60 -18.97
CA GLY A 134 -8.85 18.17 -20.29
C GLY A 134 -9.01 19.31 -21.29
N LYS A 135 -8.11 19.37 -22.28
CA LYS A 135 -8.24 20.37 -23.35
C LYS A 135 -9.57 20.18 -24.07
N ARG A 136 -10.28 21.29 -24.30
CA ARG A 136 -11.63 21.31 -24.88
C ARG A 136 -11.76 20.44 -26.13
N ALA A 137 -10.86 20.60 -27.10
CA ALA A 137 -10.90 19.85 -28.36
C ALA A 137 -10.81 18.32 -28.14
N LEU A 138 -10.05 17.87 -27.14
CA LEU A 138 -9.93 16.45 -26.80
C LEU A 138 -11.20 15.93 -26.13
N LEU A 139 -11.75 16.69 -25.18
CA LEU A 139 -13.00 16.35 -24.50
C LEU A 139 -14.20 16.32 -25.47
N GLU A 140 -14.24 17.24 -26.44
CA GLU A 140 -15.28 17.29 -27.48
C GLU A 140 -15.19 16.09 -28.44
N ALA A 141 -13.98 15.63 -28.75
CA ALA A 141 -13.73 14.46 -29.60
C ALA A 141 -13.92 13.12 -28.87
N MET A 142 -13.87 13.12 -27.54
CA MET A 142 -14.07 11.91 -26.74
C MET A 142 -15.55 11.50 -26.71
N PRO A 143 -15.84 10.19 -26.84
CA PRO A 143 -17.19 9.69 -26.59
C PRO A 143 -17.52 9.81 -25.09
N PRO A 144 -18.81 9.87 -24.72
CA PRO A 144 -19.21 9.81 -23.32
C PRO A 144 -18.68 8.57 -22.61
N TYR A 145 -18.47 8.70 -21.29
CA TYR A 145 -17.95 7.60 -20.47
C TYR A 145 -19.09 6.84 -19.78
N GLN A 146 -19.81 7.52 -18.88
CA GLN A 146 -21.00 6.99 -18.22
C GLN A 146 -22.25 7.51 -18.93
N GLY A 147 -23.31 6.70 -18.98
CA GLY A 147 -24.58 7.07 -19.62
C GLY A 147 -25.72 7.13 -18.60
N GLY A 148 -26.57 8.14 -18.71
CA GLY A 148 -27.68 8.37 -17.78
C GLY A 148 -28.36 9.71 -18.01
N GLY A 149 -29.10 10.19 -17.01
CA GLY A 149 -29.60 11.58 -16.99
C GLY A 149 -28.46 12.61 -16.96
N ASP A 150 -28.80 13.88 -17.13
CA ASP A 150 -27.91 15.06 -17.06
C ASP A 150 -26.80 15.17 -18.14
N MET A 151 -26.31 14.06 -18.67
CA MET A 151 -25.28 14.01 -19.73
C MET A 151 -25.82 14.01 -21.16
N ILE A 152 -27.15 13.97 -21.31
CA ILE A 152 -27.88 13.93 -22.58
C ILE A 152 -28.32 15.32 -23.02
N ASP A 153 -28.54 15.49 -24.32
CA ASP A 153 -29.27 16.63 -24.88
C ASP A 153 -30.71 16.21 -25.23
N THR A 154 -30.85 15.14 -26.02
CA THR A 154 -32.15 14.49 -26.28
C THR A 154 -32.05 12.96 -26.25
N VAL A 155 -33.14 12.30 -25.84
CA VAL A 155 -33.27 10.84 -25.77
C VAL A 155 -34.57 10.41 -26.43
N SER A 156 -34.49 9.49 -27.39
CA SER A 156 -35.61 8.69 -27.90
C SER A 156 -35.25 7.20 -27.86
N PHE A 157 -36.21 6.32 -28.15
CA PHE A 157 -35.94 4.88 -28.24
C PHE A 157 -35.00 4.52 -29.40
N GLU A 158 -34.94 5.34 -30.45
CA GLU A 158 -34.09 5.15 -31.62
C GLU A 158 -32.68 5.72 -31.42
N ARG A 159 -32.55 6.85 -30.71
CA ARG A 159 -31.28 7.57 -30.61
C ARG A 159 -31.18 8.49 -29.40
N THR A 160 -29.96 8.59 -28.89
CA THR A 160 -29.52 9.60 -27.91
C THR A 160 -28.56 10.60 -28.55
N THR A 161 -28.67 11.87 -28.17
CA THR A 161 -27.66 12.91 -28.38
C THR A 161 -27.17 13.44 -27.03
N TYR A 162 -25.97 14.01 -26.98
CA TYR A 162 -25.27 14.28 -25.73
C TYR A 162 -25.15 15.78 -25.45
N ALA A 163 -25.20 16.13 -24.17
CA ALA A 163 -25.01 17.49 -23.71
C ALA A 163 -23.65 18.07 -24.15
N PRO A 164 -23.52 19.41 -24.21
CA PRO A 164 -22.21 20.05 -24.31
C PRO A 164 -21.35 19.74 -23.07
N LEU A 165 -20.07 20.12 -23.14
CA LEU A 165 -19.17 20.03 -22.00
C LEU A 165 -19.57 21.04 -20.92
N PRO A 166 -19.36 20.73 -19.61
CA PRO A 166 -18.76 19.50 -19.08
C PRO A 166 -19.75 18.34 -18.89
N ASN A 167 -21.07 18.62 -18.89
CA ASN A 167 -22.14 17.69 -18.54
C ASN A 167 -22.10 16.35 -19.28
N ARG A 168 -21.57 16.29 -20.51
CA ARG A 168 -21.33 15.04 -21.25
C ARG A 168 -20.64 13.94 -20.44
N PHE A 169 -19.80 14.31 -19.46
CA PHE A 169 -19.04 13.36 -18.65
C PHE A 169 -19.57 13.22 -17.20
N GLU A 170 -20.69 13.86 -16.88
CA GLU A 170 -21.27 13.92 -15.54
C GLU A 170 -22.68 13.31 -15.57
N ALA A 171 -22.74 11.97 -15.63
CA ALA A 171 -24.00 11.24 -15.77
C ALA A 171 -24.73 11.10 -14.43
N GLY A 172 -26.01 11.47 -14.42
CA GLY A 172 -26.90 11.40 -13.27
C GLY A 172 -26.61 12.48 -12.23
N THR A 173 -27.32 12.38 -11.10
CA THR A 173 -27.18 13.35 -10.01
C THR A 173 -25.74 13.34 -9.46
N PRO A 174 -25.02 14.47 -9.52
CA PRO A 174 -23.64 14.53 -9.05
C PRO A 174 -23.57 14.52 -7.52
N ASP A 175 -22.37 14.39 -6.96
CA ASP A 175 -22.11 14.68 -5.55
C ASP A 175 -22.15 16.20 -5.30
N ILE A 176 -23.38 16.74 -5.21
CA ILE A 176 -23.62 18.18 -5.07
C ILE A 176 -22.92 18.74 -3.83
N ALA A 177 -23.05 18.06 -2.69
CA ALA A 177 -22.45 18.48 -1.43
C ALA A 177 -20.91 18.39 -1.49
N GLY A 178 -20.37 17.32 -2.09
CA GLY A 178 -18.93 17.17 -2.33
C GLY A 178 -18.36 18.26 -3.22
N ALA A 179 -19.07 18.64 -4.30
CA ALA A 179 -18.64 19.73 -5.20
C ALA A 179 -18.61 21.09 -4.49
N ILE A 180 -19.62 21.41 -3.67
CA ILE A 180 -19.64 22.62 -2.84
C ILE A 180 -18.50 22.60 -1.82
N GLY A 181 -18.29 21.46 -1.15
CA GLY A 181 -17.20 21.28 -0.19
C GLY A 181 -15.81 21.41 -0.83
N LEU A 182 -15.65 20.93 -2.08
CA LEU A 182 -14.44 21.14 -2.86
C LEU A 182 -14.19 22.62 -3.17
N GLY A 183 -15.22 23.37 -3.55
CA GLY A 183 -15.13 24.81 -3.74
C GLY A 183 -14.61 25.53 -2.48
N ALA A 184 -15.22 25.23 -1.32
CA ALA A 184 -14.80 25.81 -0.05
C ALA A 184 -13.35 25.42 0.34
N ALA A 185 -12.93 24.20 0.03
CA ALA A 185 -11.57 23.76 0.31
C ALA A 185 -10.53 24.44 -0.59
N ILE A 186 -10.88 24.69 -1.86
CA ILE A 186 -10.05 25.50 -2.79
C ILE A 186 -9.92 26.92 -2.24
N ASP A 187 -11.03 27.57 -1.87
CA ASP A 187 -11.03 28.92 -1.31
C ASP A 187 -10.14 29.00 -0.04
N TYR A 188 -10.25 28.01 0.84
CA TYR A 188 -9.45 27.92 2.07
C TYR A 188 -7.93 27.87 1.80
N ILE A 189 -7.50 27.03 0.86
CA ILE A 189 -6.08 26.93 0.48
C ILE A 189 -5.61 28.20 -0.23
N GLN A 190 -6.45 28.82 -1.07
CA GLN A 190 -6.13 30.07 -1.75
C GLN A 190 -6.00 31.24 -0.77
N GLU A 191 -6.85 31.32 0.25
CA GLU A 191 -6.76 32.31 1.33
C GLU A 191 -5.45 32.16 2.11
N ILE A 192 -5.01 30.92 2.37
CA ILE A 192 -3.70 30.67 2.97
C ILE A 192 -2.57 30.98 1.98
N GLY A 193 -2.75 30.71 0.70
CA GLY A 193 -1.74 30.94 -0.34
C GLY A 193 -0.77 29.77 -0.46
N LEU A 194 -0.76 29.16 -1.65
CA LEU A 194 0.04 27.97 -1.96
C LEU A 194 1.56 28.21 -1.87
N GLU A 195 2.03 29.42 -2.16
CA GLU A 195 3.46 29.76 -2.00
C GLU A 195 3.90 29.68 -0.54
N ARG A 196 3.05 30.16 0.38
CA ARG A 196 3.31 30.09 1.82
C ARG A 196 3.26 28.66 2.33
N ILE A 197 2.29 27.87 1.85
CA ILE A 197 2.18 26.44 2.16
C ILE A 197 3.44 25.70 1.69
N ALA A 198 3.84 25.87 0.43
CA ALA A 198 5.02 25.24 -0.15
C ALA A 198 6.30 25.58 0.66
N ALA A 199 6.51 26.86 0.99
CA ALA A 199 7.67 27.29 1.77
C ALA A 199 7.69 26.67 3.18
N TYR A 200 6.55 26.66 3.87
CA TYR A 200 6.45 26.09 5.21
C TYR A 200 6.65 24.56 5.21
N GLU A 201 6.04 23.87 4.26
CA GLU A 201 6.20 22.42 4.13
C GLU A 201 7.62 22.03 3.71
N HIS A 202 8.31 22.88 2.94
CA HIS A 202 9.73 22.70 2.64
C HIS A 202 10.58 22.82 3.91
N GLU A 203 10.32 23.82 4.77
CA GLU A 203 10.99 23.95 6.08
C GLU A 203 10.77 22.70 6.96
N LEU A 204 9.54 22.18 7.00
CA LEU A 204 9.22 20.94 7.70
C LEU A 204 9.95 19.74 7.11
N LEU A 205 10.05 19.63 5.79
CA LEU A 205 10.77 18.56 5.11
C LEU A 205 12.27 18.58 5.45
N GLU A 206 12.91 19.74 5.39
CA GLU A 206 14.34 19.89 5.74
C GLU A 206 14.58 19.48 7.20
N TYR A 207 13.75 20.00 8.11
CA TYR A 207 13.85 19.68 9.53
C TYR A 207 13.62 18.19 9.80
N ALA A 208 12.57 17.61 9.22
CA ALA A 208 12.25 16.19 9.36
C ALA A 208 13.34 15.30 8.79
N THR A 209 13.90 15.64 7.63
CA THR A 209 15.00 14.88 7.00
C THR A 209 16.22 14.88 7.92
N GLN A 210 16.65 16.05 8.40
CA GLN A 210 17.78 16.18 9.33
C GLN A 210 17.60 15.36 10.62
N ARG A 211 16.37 15.32 11.16
CA ARG A 211 16.07 14.60 12.40
C ARG A 211 15.95 13.10 12.20
N ILE A 212 15.29 12.68 11.12
CA ILE A 212 15.08 11.26 10.80
C ILE A 212 16.41 10.56 10.48
N GLU A 213 17.35 11.25 9.83
CA GLU A 213 18.70 10.72 9.57
C GLU A 213 19.52 10.43 10.84
N GLN A 214 19.11 10.96 12.00
CA GLN A 214 19.75 10.69 13.29
C GLN A 214 19.25 9.40 13.94
N VAL A 215 18.21 8.76 13.41
CA VAL A 215 17.69 7.49 13.92
C VAL A 215 18.62 6.35 13.47
N PRO A 216 19.25 5.60 14.39
CA PRO A 216 20.20 4.55 14.02
C PRO A 216 19.56 3.48 13.12
N GLY A 217 20.28 3.11 12.05
CA GLY A 217 19.84 2.07 11.11
C GLY A 217 18.64 2.42 10.23
N LEU A 218 18.08 3.62 10.37
CA LEU A 218 17.05 4.13 9.48
C LEU A 218 17.66 4.56 8.14
N ARG A 219 16.99 4.20 7.05
CA ARG A 219 17.33 4.67 5.70
C ARG A 219 16.10 5.29 5.04
N ILE A 220 16.26 6.53 4.58
CA ILE A 220 15.26 7.20 3.74
C ILE A 220 15.26 6.55 2.36
N VAL A 221 14.06 6.22 1.88
CA VAL A 221 13.82 5.67 0.54
C VAL A 221 13.29 6.80 -0.33
N GLY A 222 14.08 7.18 -1.34
CA GLY A 222 13.84 8.35 -2.19
C GLY A 222 14.52 9.60 -1.63
N THR A 223 15.60 10.03 -2.26
CA THR A 223 16.47 11.17 -1.91
C THR A 223 16.64 12.13 -3.09
N ALA A 224 15.60 12.22 -3.93
CA ALA A 224 15.49 13.22 -4.99
C ALA A 224 15.80 14.64 -4.47
N GLU A 225 16.38 15.47 -5.33
CA GLU A 225 16.78 16.84 -4.99
C GLU A 225 15.55 17.72 -4.70
N HIS A 226 14.49 17.57 -5.48
CA HIS A 226 13.24 18.28 -5.30
C HIS A 226 12.16 17.33 -4.80
N LYS A 227 11.66 17.59 -3.59
CA LYS A 227 10.69 16.74 -2.91
C LYS A 227 9.62 17.54 -2.19
N ALA A 228 8.40 17.04 -2.22
CA ALA A 228 7.34 17.42 -1.31
C ALA A 228 7.61 16.84 0.09
N ALA A 229 6.86 17.32 1.09
CA ALA A 229 7.00 16.96 2.50
C ALA A 229 6.55 15.52 2.83
N VAL A 230 7.18 14.54 2.16
CA VAL A 230 6.93 13.11 2.25
C VAL A 230 8.26 12.39 2.45
N ILE A 231 8.34 11.61 3.53
CA ILE A 231 9.51 10.81 3.88
C ILE A 231 9.06 9.35 3.98
N SER A 232 9.44 8.57 2.98
CA SER A 232 9.43 7.11 3.05
C SER A 232 10.74 6.62 3.64
N PHE A 233 10.69 5.65 4.54
CA PHE A 233 11.86 5.08 5.17
C PHE A 233 11.67 3.60 5.54
N VAL A 234 12.79 2.94 5.78
CA VAL A 234 12.90 1.60 6.36
C VAL A 234 13.93 1.64 7.48
N ILE A 235 13.92 0.65 8.38
CA ILE A 235 14.94 0.47 9.41
C ILE A 235 15.62 -0.87 9.14
N ASP A 236 16.86 -0.81 8.68
CA ASP A 236 17.63 -1.96 8.22
C ASP A 236 18.48 -2.59 9.35
N SER A 237 18.80 -1.83 10.41
CA SER A 237 19.69 -2.29 11.48
C SER A 237 19.36 -1.72 12.87
N PRO A 238 18.84 -2.53 13.82
CA PRO A 238 18.33 -3.89 13.60
C PRO A 238 17.16 -3.86 12.59
N PRO A 239 16.96 -4.93 11.80
CA PRO A 239 15.85 -4.96 10.85
C PRO A 239 14.52 -4.93 11.59
N ILE A 240 13.65 -3.98 11.24
CA ILE A 240 12.30 -3.87 11.79
C ILE A 240 11.31 -3.76 10.63
N ALA A 241 10.33 -4.67 10.59
CA ALA A 241 9.30 -4.59 9.57
C ALA A 241 8.52 -3.27 9.69
N ALA A 242 8.26 -2.63 8.54
CA ALA A 242 7.50 -1.37 8.49
C ALA A 242 6.19 -1.45 9.27
N LEU A 243 5.54 -2.62 9.25
CA LEU A 243 4.29 -2.86 9.98
C LEU A 243 4.43 -2.76 11.50
N ASP A 244 5.53 -3.23 12.06
CA ASP A 244 5.80 -3.17 13.50
C ASP A 244 6.12 -1.74 13.91
N ILE A 245 6.87 -1.00 13.08
CA ILE A 245 7.13 0.44 13.26
C ILE A 245 5.81 1.20 13.38
N ALA A 246 4.90 1.07 12.40
CA ALA A 246 3.63 1.79 12.44
C ALA A 246 2.72 1.38 13.59
N THR A 247 2.77 0.11 14.00
CA THR A 247 1.99 -0.36 15.14
C THR A 247 2.45 0.32 16.43
N ARG A 248 3.76 0.37 16.67
CA ARG A 248 4.33 1.06 17.84
C ARG A 248 4.11 2.57 17.80
N LEU A 249 4.29 3.20 16.64
CA LEU A 249 3.98 4.62 16.46
C LEU A 249 2.49 4.92 16.70
N SER A 250 1.58 4.05 16.25
CA SER A 250 0.14 4.19 16.52
C SER A 250 -0.18 4.14 18.01
N ASN A 251 0.47 3.26 18.78
CA ASN A 251 0.29 3.21 20.23
C ASN A 251 0.79 4.49 20.91
N ALA A 252 1.81 5.15 20.34
CA ALA A 252 2.29 6.48 20.77
C ALA A 252 1.44 7.67 20.25
N GLY A 253 0.32 7.38 19.55
CA GLY A 253 -0.56 8.40 18.99
C GLY A 253 -0.03 9.08 17.73
N ILE A 254 0.90 8.45 17.01
CA ILE A 254 1.54 8.98 15.81
C ILE A 254 1.04 8.19 14.58
N ALA A 255 0.33 8.88 13.70
CA ALA A 255 -0.26 8.27 12.51
C ALA A 255 0.72 8.34 11.32
N VAL A 256 1.20 7.17 10.90
CA VAL A 256 1.97 6.98 9.67
C VAL A 256 1.28 5.96 8.76
N ARG A 257 1.74 5.83 7.51
CA ARG A 257 1.26 4.79 6.60
C ARG A 257 2.37 3.81 6.26
N THR A 258 2.03 2.53 6.11
CA THR A 258 3.00 1.50 5.70
C THR A 258 2.57 0.74 4.46
N GLY A 259 3.53 0.06 3.85
CA GLY A 259 3.33 -0.87 2.75
C GLY A 259 3.75 -0.27 1.42
N HIS A 260 3.04 -0.63 0.35
CA HIS A 260 3.43 -0.21 -1.00
C HIS A 260 2.92 1.16 -1.42
N HIS A 261 2.05 1.80 -0.61
CA HIS A 261 1.41 3.09 -0.95
C HIS A 261 0.71 3.11 -2.31
N CYS A 262 0.20 1.95 -2.75
CA CYS A 262 -0.36 1.76 -4.09
C CYS A 262 0.67 2.02 -5.22
N CYS A 263 1.94 1.71 -4.97
CA CYS A 263 3.08 1.85 -5.90
C CYS A 263 3.91 0.55 -5.93
N MET A 264 3.26 -0.62 -6.02
CA MET A 264 3.95 -1.92 -5.98
C MET A 264 5.11 -2.05 -6.98
N PRO A 265 4.99 -1.61 -8.26
CA PRO A 265 6.11 -1.68 -9.20
C PRO A 265 7.33 -0.86 -8.76
N LEU A 266 7.10 0.31 -8.15
CA LEU A 266 8.16 1.15 -7.60
C LEU A 266 8.88 0.45 -6.43
N MET A 267 8.12 -0.17 -5.53
CA MET A 267 8.70 -0.91 -4.39
C MET A 267 9.58 -2.06 -4.87
N SER A 268 9.15 -2.77 -5.92
CA SER A 268 9.96 -3.80 -6.58
C SER A 268 11.22 -3.23 -7.23
N ALA A 269 11.13 -2.07 -7.88
CA ALA A 269 12.28 -1.42 -8.53
C ALA A 269 13.31 -0.89 -7.51
N LEU A 270 12.86 -0.54 -6.31
CA LEU A 270 13.70 -0.09 -5.19
C LEU A 270 14.14 -1.24 -4.26
N GLU A 271 13.76 -2.48 -4.59
CA GLU A 271 14.10 -3.69 -3.84
C GLU A 271 13.70 -3.63 -2.36
N VAL A 272 12.56 -3.01 -2.06
CA VAL A 272 11.98 -2.95 -0.72
C VAL A 272 10.61 -3.63 -0.70
N PRO A 273 10.26 -4.40 0.36
CA PRO A 273 8.92 -5.00 0.49
C PRO A 273 7.83 -3.96 0.74
N GLY A 274 8.21 -2.72 1.06
CA GLY A 274 7.34 -1.61 1.40
C GLY A 274 8.09 -0.65 2.32
N THR A 275 7.51 0.52 2.57
CA THR A 275 8.12 1.54 3.44
C THR A 275 7.16 1.95 4.54
N CYS A 276 7.70 2.48 5.63
CA CYS A 276 6.95 3.40 6.48
C CYS A 276 7.01 4.79 5.85
N ARG A 277 5.91 5.54 5.87
CA ARG A 277 5.80 6.86 5.24
C ARG A 277 5.17 7.86 6.19
N ALA A 278 5.94 8.88 6.54
CA ALA A 278 5.45 10.10 7.15
C ALA A 278 5.21 11.13 6.06
N SER A 279 3.98 11.64 5.96
CA SER A 279 3.60 12.68 5.00
C SER A 279 3.02 13.85 5.77
N MET A 280 3.61 15.02 5.59
CA MET A 280 3.29 16.24 6.31
C MET A 280 2.42 17.16 5.45
N ALA A 281 1.68 18.02 6.12
CA ALA A 281 0.82 19.04 5.54
C ALA A 281 1.01 20.37 6.28
N MET A 282 0.40 21.43 5.77
CA MET A 282 0.50 22.80 6.31
C MET A 282 0.12 22.96 7.80
N TYR A 283 -0.60 22.01 8.41
CA TYR A 283 -0.97 22.05 9.83
C TYR A 283 -0.02 21.28 10.74
N ASN A 284 0.94 20.52 10.19
CA ASN A 284 1.94 19.84 11.00
C ASN A 284 2.96 20.82 11.56
N THR A 285 3.66 20.40 12.61
CA THR A 285 4.62 21.23 13.34
C THR A 285 5.95 20.50 13.53
N ARG A 286 7.01 21.26 13.88
CA ARG A 286 8.29 20.67 14.31
C ARG A 286 8.13 19.75 15.53
N ALA A 287 7.21 20.06 16.44
CA ALA A 287 6.93 19.21 17.60
C ALA A 287 6.33 17.84 17.19
N ASP A 288 5.54 17.78 16.12
CA ASP A 288 5.05 16.49 15.59
C ASP A 288 6.21 15.66 15.04
N ILE A 289 7.18 16.31 14.37
CA ILE A 289 8.40 15.68 13.86
C ILE A 289 9.27 15.18 15.01
N ASP A 290 9.43 15.98 16.07
CA ASP A 290 10.20 15.61 17.27
C ASP A 290 9.63 14.34 17.89
N ARG A 291 8.32 14.32 18.14
CA ARG A 291 7.61 13.15 18.68
C ARG A 291 7.77 11.91 17.79
N LEU A 292 7.71 12.07 16.47
CA LEU A 292 7.96 10.97 15.53
C LEU A 292 9.38 10.42 15.68
N VAL A 293 10.39 11.29 15.72
CA VAL A 293 11.79 10.90 15.75
C VAL A 293 12.15 10.25 17.10
N ASP A 294 11.67 10.82 18.20
CA ASP A 294 11.90 10.27 19.55
C ASP A 294 11.28 8.86 19.67
N ALA A 295 10.04 8.69 19.20
CA ALA A 295 9.40 7.37 19.18
C ALA A 295 10.13 6.36 18.27
N LEU A 296 10.67 6.80 17.12
CA LEU A 296 11.49 5.93 16.26
C LEU A 296 12.79 5.50 16.95
N GLN A 297 13.45 6.40 17.67
CA GLN A 297 14.66 6.07 18.45
C GLN A 297 14.36 5.06 19.56
N GLU A 298 13.23 5.22 20.28
CA GLU A 298 12.78 4.26 21.28
C GLU A 298 12.51 2.87 20.67
N ILE A 299 11.84 2.82 19.51
CA ILE A 299 11.59 1.57 18.77
C ILE A 299 12.91 0.86 18.43
N VAL A 300 13.90 1.60 17.90
CA VAL A 300 15.21 1.06 17.53
C VAL A 300 16.00 0.60 18.77
N ALA A 301 15.99 1.38 19.85
CA ALA A 301 16.66 1.04 21.10
C ALA A 301 16.08 -0.23 21.72
N ALA A 302 14.75 -0.34 21.79
CA ALA A 302 14.06 -1.51 22.29
C ALA A 302 14.29 -2.77 21.43
N GLN A 303 14.43 -2.62 20.11
CA GLN A 303 14.79 -3.74 19.24
C GLN A 303 16.25 -4.16 19.43
N SER A 304 17.17 -3.20 19.52
CA SER A 304 18.60 -3.47 19.73
C SER A 304 18.86 -4.22 21.03
N ALA A 305 18.22 -3.80 22.13
CA ALA A 305 18.30 -4.48 23.42
C ALA A 305 17.79 -5.94 23.36
N ARG A 306 16.71 -6.19 22.60
CA ARG A 306 16.18 -7.54 22.40
C ARG A 306 17.10 -8.41 21.57
N SER A 307 17.71 -7.88 20.52
CA SER A 307 18.69 -8.62 19.72
C SER A 307 19.94 -9.01 20.53
N THR A 308 20.39 -8.16 21.46
CA THR A 308 21.52 -8.50 22.35
C THR A 308 21.17 -9.60 23.36
N ASP A 309 19.97 -9.59 23.94
CA ASP A 309 19.53 -10.64 24.87
C ASP A 309 19.36 -11.99 24.16
N ALA A 310 18.75 -12.00 22.96
CA ALA A 310 18.60 -13.20 22.15
C ALA A 310 19.96 -13.80 21.75
N SER A 311 20.92 -12.96 21.33
CA SER A 311 22.29 -13.40 20.98
C SER A 311 23.07 -13.93 22.19
N ALA A 312 22.82 -13.43 23.40
CA ALA A 312 23.46 -13.95 24.61
C ALA A 312 22.93 -15.35 25.00
N THR A 313 21.73 -15.72 24.53
CA THR A 313 21.09 -17.02 24.75
C THR A 313 21.19 -17.99 23.57
N ALA A 314 21.65 -17.53 22.41
CA ALA A 314 21.74 -18.34 21.20
C ALA A 314 22.95 -19.29 21.25
N SER A 315 22.68 -20.59 21.31
CA SER A 315 23.67 -21.63 21.00
C SER A 315 23.93 -21.68 19.49
N ASP A 316 25.18 -21.88 19.06
CA ASP A 316 25.64 -22.04 17.66
C ASP A 316 25.02 -23.25 16.89
N GLU A 317 24.01 -23.94 17.43
CA GLU A 317 23.31 -25.00 16.72
C GLU A 317 22.19 -24.42 15.85
N PRO A 318 22.02 -24.91 14.60
CA PRO A 318 20.91 -24.48 13.75
C PRO A 318 19.59 -24.78 14.49
N THR A 319 18.76 -23.76 14.70
CA THR A 319 17.45 -23.90 15.35
C THR A 319 16.66 -24.96 14.60
N SER A 320 16.58 -26.16 15.18
CA SER A 320 15.84 -27.25 14.57
C SER A 320 14.37 -26.84 14.45
N ILE A 321 13.74 -27.09 13.30
CA ILE A 321 12.33 -26.77 13.11
C ILE A 321 11.51 -27.71 13.98
N VAL A 322 10.96 -27.17 15.07
CA VAL A 322 10.08 -27.90 15.99
C VAL A 322 8.63 -27.58 15.65
N PHE A 323 7.86 -28.63 15.36
CA PHE A 323 6.42 -28.52 15.13
C PHE A 323 5.70 -28.31 16.46
N ALA A 324 4.83 -27.28 16.52
CA ALA A 324 4.09 -26.97 17.73
C ALA A 324 3.11 -28.11 18.05
N ALA A 325 3.17 -28.62 19.29
CA ALA A 325 2.19 -29.59 19.77
C ALA A 325 0.81 -28.91 19.98
N ALA A 326 -0.23 -29.73 20.18
CA ALA A 326 -1.54 -29.21 20.53
C ALA A 326 -1.50 -28.42 21.84
N SER A 327 -1.95 -27.16 21.81
CA SER A 327 -2.06 -26.30 22.99
C SER A 327 -3.13 -26.83 23.96
N ARG A 328 -4.22 -27.37 23.42
CA ARG A 328 -5.36 -27.93 24.14
C ARG A 328 -5.87 -29.20 23.45
N PRO A 329 -6.59 -30.08 24.18
CA PRO A 329 -7.17 -31.31 23.62
C PRO A 329 -8.04 -31.12 22.37
N THR A 330 -8.78 -30.01 22.28
CA THR A 330 -9.64 -29.69 21.13
C THR A 330 -9.47 -28.25 20.65
N ILE A 331 -9.83 -27.97 19.39
CA ILE A 331 -9.88 -26.60 18.85
C ILE A 331 -10.85 -25.73 19.65
N ALA A 332 -11.96 -26.30 20.13
CA ALA A 332 -12.98 -25.56 20.89
C ALA A 332 -12.42 -25.03 22.22
N GLU A 333 -11.68 -25.86 22.95
CA GLU A 333 -11.01 -25.47 24.20
C GLU A 333 -9.89 -24.45 23.95
N ALA A 334 -9.09 -24.63 22.90
CA ALA A 334 -8.07 -23.63 22.50
C ALA A 334 -8.71 -22.28 22.15
N ALA A 335 -9.85 -22.31 21.45
CA ALA A 335 -10.59 -21.10 21.09
C ALA A 335 -11.20 -20.40 22.30
N GLU A 336 -11.73 -21.15 23.28
CA GLU A 336 -12.29 -20.60 24.51
C GLU A 336 -11.23 -19.87 25.34
N GLU A 337 -10.06 -20.47 25.52
CA GLU A 337 -8.95 -19.84 26.23
C GLU A 337 -8.47 -18.55 25.53
N LEU A 338 -8.30 -18.57 24.20
CA LEU A 338 -7.95 -17.37 23.44
C LEU A 338 -9.03 -16.28 23.56
N ILE A 339 -10.31 -16.67 23.63
CA ILE A 339 -11.38 -15.71 23.87
C ILE A 339 -11.25 -15.08 25.25
N GLU A 340 -11.04 -15.89 26.30
CA GLU A 340 -10.86 -15.38 27.66
C GLU A 340 -9.67 -14.42 27.73
N GLU A 341 -8.52 -14.79 27.17
CA GLU A 341 -7.30 -13.98 27.19
C GLU A 341 -7.49 -12.64 26.46
N PHE A 342 -8.07 -12.64 25.25
CA PHE A 342 -8.30 -11.41 24.49
C PHE A 342 -9.42 -10.54 25.07
N LEU A 343 -10.37 -11.11 25.83
CA LEU A 343 -11.43 -10.36 26.50
C LEU A 343 -10.96 -9.70 27.82
N LEU A 344 -9.77 -10.02 28.33
CA LEU A 344 -9.17 -9.30 29.46
C LEU A 344 -8.82 -7.84 29.12
N PHE A 345 -8.74 -7.51 27.84
CA PHE A 345 -8.35 -6.20 27.35
C PHE A 345 -9.53 -5.54 26.63
N ASP A 346 -9.89 -4.32 27.03
CA ASP A 346 -11.00 -3.56 26.45
C ASP A 346 -10.58 -2.68 25.27
N ASP A 347 -9.31 -2.32 25.19
CA ASP A 347 -8.79 -1.42 24.17
C ASP A 347 -7.92 -2.13 23.11
N LYS A 348 -7.85 -1.48 21.95
CA LYS A 348 -7.13 -1.97 20.78
C LYS A 348 -5.61 -2.08 21.02
N ASN A 349 -5.02 -1.19 21.81
CA ASN A 349 -3.57 -1.13 21.96
C ASN A 349 -3.09 -2.32 22.79
N SER A 350 -3.75 -2.61 23.91
CA SER A 350 -3.42 -3.77 24.73
C SER A 350 -3.64 -5.11 24.01
N LYS A 351 -4.71 -5.25 23.21
CA LYS A 351 -4.88 -6.45 22.36
C LYS A 351 -3.80 -6.61 21.30
N THR A 352 -3.28 -5.48 20.80
CA THR A 352 -2.18 -5.49 19.84
C THR A 352 -0.86 -5.86 20.50
N GLU A 353 -0.62 -5.39 21.73
CA GLU A 353 0.53 -5.76 22.55
C GLU A 353 0.51 -7.26 22.89
N LEU A 354 -0.64 -7.80 23.30
CA LEU A 354 -0.81 -9.24 23.51
C LEU A 354 -0.41 -10.06 22.26
N LEU A 355 -0.87 -9.66 21.07
CA LEU A 355 -0.44 -10.34 19.84
C LEU A 355 1.07 -10.25 19.62
N MET A 356 1.68 -9.10 19.88
CA MET A 356 3.13 -8.94 19.74
C MET A 356 3.87 -9.87 20.69
N GLU A 357 3.44 -9.97 21.95
CA GLU A 357 3.99 -10.86 22.99
C GLU A 357 3.84 -12.34 22.61
N LEU A 358 2.66 -12.75 22.12
CA LEU A 358 2.43 -14.11 21.61
C LEU A 358 3.40 -14.45 20.48
N GLY A 359 3.68 -13.50 19.60
CA GLY A 359 4.67 -13.67 18.55
C GLY A 359 6.10 -13.74 19.08
N GLU A 360 6.42 -13.10 20.21
CA GLU A 360 7.77 -13.06 20.79
C GLU A 360 8.12 -14.42 21.39
N ALA A 361 7.11 -15.13 21.92
CA ALA A 361 7.26 -16.49 22.44
C ALA A 361 7.54 -17.55 21.36
N LEU A 362 7.35 -17.23 20.07
CA LEU A 362 7.67 -18.17 18.99
C LEU A 362 9.19 -18.31 18.80
N PRO A 363 9.69 -19.52 18.51
CA PRO A 363 11.08 -19.71 18.12
C PRO A 363 11.37 -18.99 16.79
N ASP A 364 12.58 -18.44 16.64
CA ASP A 364 13.04 -17.88 15.36
C ASP A 364 13.40 -19.00 14.39
N THR A 365 12.52 -19.22 13.42
CA THR A 365 12.64 -20.24 12.36
C THR A 365 12.50 -19.64 10.96
N PHE A 366 12.51 -18.31 10.84
CA PHE A 366 12.27 -17.60 9.59
C PHE A 366 13.28 -17.98 8.49
N ALA A 367 14.58 -17.91 8.78
CA ALA A 367 15.62 -18.26 7.81
C ALA A 367 15.56 -19.75 7.39
N PRO A 368 15.47 -20.74 8.31
CA PRO A 368 15.26 -22.13 7.96
C PRO A 368 14.01 -22.37 7.09
N LEU A 369 12.87 -21.77 7.43
CA LEU A 369 11.63 -21.95 6.66
C LEU A 369 11.73 -21.32 5.27
N LYS A 370 12.34 -20.14 5.14
CA LYS A 370 12.58 -19.46 3.86
C LYS A 370 13.37 -20.33 2.87
N ALA A 371 14.27 -21.17 3.38
CA ALA A 371 15.03 -22.11 2.56
C ALA A 371 14.23 -23.35 2.11
N LEU A 372 13.13 -23.69 2.81
CA LEU A 372 12.38 -24.94 2.61
C LEU A 372 11.07 -24.77 1.83
N THR A 373 10.50 -23.57 1.80
CA THR A 373 9.19 -23.32 1.19
C THR A 373 9.14 -21.96 0.52
N THR A 374 8.12 -21.73 -0.30
CA THR A 374 7.86 -20.42 -0.89
C THR A 374 7.05 -19.54 0.05
N ALA A 375 7.18 -18.23 -0.12
CA ALA A 375 6.42 -17.26 0.67
C ALA A 375 4.91 -17.43 0.44
N VAL A 376 4.13 -17.24 1.51
CA VAL A 376 2.67 -17.27 1.45
C VAL A 376 2.16 -16.06 0.63
N PRO A 377 1.44 -16.28 -0.48
CA PRO A 377 0.99 -15.19 -1.34
C PRO A 377 -0.09 -14.32 -0.68
N GLY A 378 -0.08 -13.03 -0.97
CA GLY A 378 -1.07 -12.06 -0.47
C GLY A 378 -0.74 -11.44 0.89
N CYS A 379 0.42 -11.77 1.48
CA CYS A 379 0.95 -11.14 2.69
C CYS A 379 1.83 -9.93 2.33
N MET A 380 1.70 -8.84 3.08
CA MET A 380 2.61 -7.68 2.99
C MET A 380 3.96 -7.96 3.66
N SER A 381 3.95 -8.73 4.74
CA SER A 381 5.16 -9.28 5.39
C SER A 381 5.50 -10.62 4.75
N GLU A 382 6.78 -10.98 4.73
CA GLU A 382 7.18 -12.32 4.29
C GLU A 382 6.74 -13.33 5.34
N VAL A 383 6.05 -14.39 4.90
CA VAL A 383 5.60 -15.49 5.74
C VAL A 383 5.96 -16.79 5.06
N TYR A 384 6.56 -17.71 5.81
CA TYR A 384 6.89 -19.05 5.35
C TYR A 384 6.21 -20.07 6.23
N LEU A 385 5.62 -21.11 5.62
CA LEU A 385 4.82 -22.11 6.33
C LEU A 385 5.03 -23.49 5.71
N ILE A 386 5.26 -24.48 6.58
CA ILE A 386 5.24 -25.91 6.26
C ILE A 386 4.31 -26.65 7.24
N GLY A 387 3.67 -27.72 6.79
CA GLY A 387 2.80 -28.55 7.63
C GLY A 387 2.89 -30.02 7.23
N ARG A 388 2.58 -30.91 8.18
CA ARG A 388 2.67 -32.36 8.00
C ARG A 388 1.65 -33.10 8.89
N PRO A 389 1.37 -34.39 8.62
CA PRO A 389 0.72 -35.26 9.60
C PRO A 389 1.58 -35.44 10.85
N VAL A 390 0.96 -35.54 12.02
CA VAL A 390 1.65 -35.90 13.25
C VAL A 390 2.16 -37.35 13.12
N PRO A 391 3.46 -37.65 13.37
CA PRO A 391 4.04 -38.97 13.12
C PRO A 391 3.28 -40.16 13.73
N ASP A 392 2.81 -40.02 14.96
CA ASP A 392 2.08 -41.07 15.70
C ASP A 392 0.55 -40.93 15.63
N ALA A 393 0.04 -39.94 14.89
CA ALA A 393 -1.38 -39.67 14.73
C ALA A 393 -1.65 -39.06 13.35
N PRO A 394 -1.70 -39.88 12.27
CA PRO A 394 -1.73 -39.39 10.90
C PRO A 394 -3.03 -38.65 10.52
N THR A 395 -4.05 -38.69 11.36
CA THR A 395 -5.29 -37.88 11.26
C THR A 395 -5.11 -36.45 11.78
N LYS A 396 -4.03 -36.20 12.53
CA LYS A 396 -3.73 -34.91 13.13
C LYS A 396 -2.75 -34.13 12.26
N PHE A 397 -2.95 -32.82 12.20
CA PHE A 397 -2.17 -31.86 11.44
C PHE A 397 -1.28 -31.05 12.39
N GLU A 398 0.00 -30.91 12.08
CA GLU A 398 0.91 -29.99 12.77
C GLU A 398 1.63 -29.09 11.76
N PHE A 399 1.93 -27.86 12.14
CA PHE A 399 2.59 -26.90 11.26
C PHE A 399 3.52 -25.94 11.99
N VAL A 400 4.50 -25.43 11.23
CA VAL A 400 5.37 -24.34 11.65
C VAL A 400 5.28 -23.23 10.63
N ALA A 401 5.18 -22.00 11.13
CA ALA A 401 5.28 -20.81 10.31
C ALA A 401 6.09 -19.75 11.04
N ASP A 402 6.69 -18.84 10.29
CA ASP A 402 7.34 -17.65 10.84
C ASP A 402 7.26 -16.48 9.85
N SER A 403 7.47 -15.26 10.36
CA SER A 403 7.39 -14.03 9.60
C SER A 403 8.48 -13.03 9.99
N ASN A 404 8.89 -12.20 9.03
CA ASN A 404 9.78 -11.07 9.30
C ASN A 404 9.10 -9.90 10.04
N ALA A 405 7.80 -10.01 10.35
CA ALA A 405 7.05 -9.00 11.10
C ALA A 405 6.47 -9.59 12.39
N GLN A 406 6.75 -8.94 13.51
CA GLN A 406 6.41 -9.40 14.86
C GLN A 406 4.90 -9.53 15.07
N ILE A 407 4.10 -8.57 14.58
CA ILE A 407 2.65 -8.66 14.68
C ILE A 407 2.09 -9.86 13.89
N VAL A 408 2.74 -10.23 12.79
CA VAL A 408 2.36 -11.39 11.98
C VAL A 408 2.78 -12.69 12.68
N ARG A 409 3.92 -12.70 13.37
CA ARG A 409 4.29 -13.79 14.29
C ARG A 409 3.24 -13.98 15.37
N GLY A 410 2.66 -12.91 15.90
CA GLY A 410 1.50 -12.97 16.81
C GLY A 410 0.28 -13.68 16.23
N LEU A 411 -0.08 -13.36 14.98
CA LEU A 411 -1.16 -14.04 14.27
C LEU A 411 -0.83 -15.52 14.01
N ILE A 412 0.44 -15.83 13.72
CA ILE A 412 0.92 -17.21 13.57
C ILE A 412 0.78 -17.97 14.88
N ALA A 413 1.18 -17.37 16.01
CA ALA A 413 1.06 -17.98 17.33
C ALA A 413 -0.40 -18.32 17.66
N LEU A 414 -1.33 -17.41 17.35
CA LEU A 414 -2.77 -17.66 17.48
C LEU A 414 -3.23 -18.84 16.61
N LEU A 415 -2.80 -18.90 15.34
CA LEU A 415 -3.14 -20.02 14.46
C LEU A 415 -2.50 -21.34 14.91
N GLN A 416 -1.29 -21.32 15.45
CA GLN A 416 -0.61 -22.51 15.97
C GLN A 416 -1.30 -23.02 17.23
N ALA A 417 -1.69 -22.14 18.14
CA ALA A 417 -2.48 -22.47 19.31
C ALA A 417 -3.81 -23.13 18.93
N LEU A 418 -4.47 -22.65 17.87
CA LEU A 418 -5.74 -23.21 17.42
C LEU A 418 -5.63 -24.53 16.66
N PHE A 419 -4.68 -24.65 15.73
CA PHE A 419 -4.71 -25.70 14.71
C PHE A 419 -3.58 -26.72 14.77
N SER A 420 -2.43 -26.38 15.34
CA SER A 420 -1.33 -27.34 15.38
C SER A 420 -1.63 -28.46 16.37
N GLY A 421 -1.41 -29.72 15.96
CA GLY A 421 -1.70 -30.92 16.74
C GLY A 421 -3.18 -31.35 16.78
N GLN A 422 -4.06 -30.69 16.01
CA GLN A 422 -5.50 -30.96 15.97
C GLN A 422 -5.88 -31.88 14.81
N LEU A 423 -7.09 -32.46 14.81
CA LEU A 423 -7.56 -33.27 13.68
C LEU A 423 -7.67 -32.42 12.41
N ALA A 424 -7.24 -32.96 11.27
CA ALA A 424 -7.28 -32.25 10.00
C ALA A 424 -8.72 -31.86 9.61
N SER A 425 -9.69 -32.76 9.81
CA SER A 425 -11.13 -32.50 9.68
C SER A 425 -11.65 -31.36 10.57
N ASP A 426 -11.16 -31.22 11.79
CA ASP A 426 -11.53 -30.13 12.69
C ASP A 426 -10.96 -28.79 12.18
N VAL A 427 -9.72 -28.77 11.71
CA VAL A 427 -9.08 -27.56 11.11
C VAL A 427 -9.86 -27.07 9.88
N LEU A 428 -10.37 -27.99 9.06
CA LEU A 428 -11.14 -27.67 7.87
C LEU A 428 -12.54 -27.13 8.19
N SER A 429 -13.19 -27.68 9.21
CA SER A 429 -14.58 -27.35 9.57
C SER A 429 -14.73 -26.19 10.56
N PHE A 430 -13.65 -25.78 11.25
CA PHE A 430 -13.71 -24.74 12.27
C PHE A 430 -14.11 -23.35 11.71
N ASP A 431 -15.06 -22.69 12.39
CA ASP A 431 -15.49 -21.31 12.11
C ASP A 431 -14.50 -20.28 12.71
N ILE A 432 -13.36 -20.13 12.02
CA ILE A 432 -12.34 -19.17 12.41
C ILE A 432 -12.84 -17.71 12.35
N GLU A 433 -13.77 -17.39 11.46
CA GLU A 433 -14.35 -16.06 11.37
C GLU A 433 -15.21 -15.72 12.59
N GLY A 434 -15.95 -16.71 13.09
CA GLY A 434 -16.68 -16.61 14.35
C GLY A 434 -15.77 -16.29 15.53
N LEU A 435 -14.61 -16.96 15.61
CA LEU A 435 -13.60 -16.67 16.64
C LEU A 435 -13.06 -15.24 16.50
N PHE A 436 -12.66 -14.83 15.30
CA PHE A 436 -12.12 -13.49 15.05
C PHE A 436 -13.10 -12.39 15.44
N ARG A 437 -14.40 -12.57 15.18
CA ARG A 437 -15.44 -11.64 15.67
C ARG A 437 -15.51 -11.59 17.19
N LYS A 438 -15.41 -12.72 17.88
CA LYS A 438 -15.50 -12.80 19.35
C LYS A 438 -14.31 -12.12 20.04
N ILE A 439 -13.09 -12.35 19.54
CA ILE A 439 -11.89 -11.69 20.10
C ILE A 439 -11.75 -10.22 19.64
N GLY A 440 -12.61 -9.80 18.70
CA GLY A 440 -12.63 -8.45 18.14
C GLY A 440 -11.47 -8.19 17.17
N LEU A 441 -10.89 -9.23 16.57
CA LEU A 441 -9.69 -9.14 15.73
C LEU A 441 -9.83 -8.10 14.61
N ASP A 442 -11.00 -8.07 13.97
CA ASP A 442 -11.31 -7.15 12.87
C ASP A 442 -11.31 -5.66 13.30
N GLN A 443 -11.40 -5.38 14.60
CA GLN A 443 -11.37 -4.02 15.14
C GLN A 443 -9.94 -3.45 15.21
N PHE A 444 -8.92 -4.30 15.21
CA PHE A 444 -7.52 -3.88 15.36
C PHE A 444 -6.55 -4.45 14.31
N VAL A 445 -7.00 -5.38 13.47
CA VAL A 445 -6.28 -5.89 12.30
C VAL A 445 -6.77 -5.17 11.05
N SER A 446 -5.87 -4.48 10.34
CA SER A 446 -6.21 -3.76 9.10
C SER A 446 -6.63 -4.70 7.97
N SER A 447 -7.35 -4.18 6.97
CA SER A 447 -7.76 -4.94 5.78
C SER A 447 -6.58 -5.58 5.03
N GLN A 448 -5.41 -4.95 5.05
CA GLN A 448 -4.18 -5.52 4.48
C GLN A 448 -3.65 -6.71 5.29
N ARG A 449 -3.69 -6.61 6.62
CA ARG A 449 -3.31 -7.73 7.52
C ARG A 449 -4.29 -8.89 7.38
N ARG A 450 -5.58 -8.58 7.19
CA ARG A 450 -6.64 -9.56 6.92
C ARG A 450 -6.33 -10.40 5.68
N SER A 451 -5.94 -9.77 4.57
CA SER A 451 -5.54 -10.49 3.34
C SER A 451 -4.40 -11.49 3.58
N GLY A 452 -3.39 -11.09 4.36
CA GLY A 452 -2.27 -11.98 4.72
C GLY A 452 -2.70 -13.14 5.62
N LEU A 453 -3.50 -12.85 6.64
CA LEU A 453 -4.11 -13.85 7.52
C LEU A 453 -4.94 -14.87 6.75
N ASP A 454 -5.79 -14.40 5.83
CA ASP A 454 -6.59 -15.28 4.97
C ASP A 454 -5.68 -16.14 4.06
N GLY A 455 -4.53 -15.60 3.62
CA GLY A 455 -3.49 -16.34 2.90
C GLY A 455 -2.90 -17.48 3.73
N MET A 456 -2.56 -17.22 5.00
CA MET A 456 -2.07 -18.25 5.92
C MET A 456 -3.13 -19.33 6.17
N ILE A 457 -4.38 -18.94 6.46
CA ILE A 457 -5.50 -19.86 6.70
C ILE A 457 -5.75 -20.74 5.47
N ARG A 458 -5.76 -20.16 4.26
CA ARG A 458 -5.89 -20.95 3.02
C ARG A 458 -4.78 -21.97 2.89
N ARG A 459 -3.52 -21.58 3.12
CA ARG A 459 -2.37 -22.50 3.05
C ARG A 459 -2.47 -23.63 4.07
N ILE A 460 -2.84 -23.32 5.31
CA ILE A 460 -3.08 -24.30 6.39
C ILE A 460 -4.17 -25.28 5.97
N ARG A 461 -5.33 -24.79 5.51
CA ARG A 461 -6.44 -25.63 5.08
C ARG A 461 -6.09 -26.49 3.87
N THR A 462 -5.33 -25.99 2.90
CA THR A 462 -4.82 -26.81 1.78
C THR A 462 -3.93 -27.95 2.28
N LEU A 463 -3.05 -27.70 3.24
CA LEU A 463 -2.19 -28.74 3.82
C LEU A 463 -2.99 -29.76 4.64
N ALA A 464 -3.97 -29.31 5.43
CA ALA A 464 -4.87 -30.20 6.17
C ALA A 464 -5.75 -31.05 5.23
N GLN A 465 -6.28 -30.47 4.14
CA GLN A 465 -7.05 -31.19 3.13
C GLN A 465 -6.25 -32.33 2.50
N ALA A 466 -4.97 -32.08 2.20
CA ALA A 466 -4.09 -33.11 1.65
C ALA A 466 -3.85 -34.29 2.62
N ILE A 467 -4.09 -34.12 3.92
CA ILE A 467 -4.03 -35.20 4.91
C ILE A 467 -5.33 -36.01 4.87
N GLU A 468 -6.49 -35.35 4.89
CA GLU A 468 -7.81 -36.01 4.80
C GLU A 468 -7.95 -36.80 3.49
N ASP A 469 -7.53 -36.26 2.35
CA ASP A 469 -7.61 -36.94 1.05
C ASP A 469 -6.81 -38.25 1.07
N ARG A 470 -5.62 -38.25 1.68
CA ARG A 470 -4.77 -39.45 1.82
C ARG A 470 -5.38 -40.52 2.73
N GLN A 471 -6.30 -40.16 3.62
CA GLN A 471 -7.01 -41.12 4.46
C GLN A 471 -8.21 -41.74 3.77
N GLN A 472 -8.78 -41.06 2.77
CA GLN A 472 -9.86 -41.62 1.97
C GLN A 472 -9.34 -42.60 0.88
N GLU A 473 -8.07 -42.47 0.52
CA GLU A 473 -7.38 -43.34 -0.45
C GLU A 473 -6.76 -44.61 0.17
N ASN A 474 -6.59 -44.67 1.49
CA ASN A 474 -6.10 -45.85 2.25
C ASN A 474 -7.23 -46.53 3.01
#